data_AF-A0A950FZI6-F1
#
_entry.id   AF-A0A950FZI6-F1
#
_cell.length_a   1.000
_cell.length_b   1.000
_cell.length_c   1.000
_cell.angle_alpha   90.00
_cell.angle_beta   90.00
_cell.angle_gamma   90.00
#
_symmetry.space_group_name_H-M   'P 1'
#
loop_
_entity.id
_entity.type
_entity.pdbx_description
1 polymer ?
#
loop_
_entity_poly.entity_id
_entity_poly.type
_entity_poly.pdbx_seq_one_letter_code
_entity_poly.pdbx_strand_id
1 'polypeptide(L)'
;MKKSNLIALARTMMATSFPELRGMTLKLKVIDTEDYVMATWLEGKEIHLDLSREDAARMGRSVIIGVLAHELCHAEEDRRHGPFLEALFSWLYERFPSLETRMERRIDFAVIRKGYGNELLAFQRYHDLHYEPYDQTDGLTAKEIEEALRHSHSPGRAPLQDVSRARASRWRGPR
;
A
#
# COMPACT_ATOMS: atom_id res chain seq x y z
N MET A 1 21.15 3.53 0.51
CA MET A 1 21.14 2.81 1.83
C MET A 1 21.55 1.35 1.63
N LYS A 2 22.17 0.68 2.63
CA LYS A 2 22.57 -0.74 2.48
C LYS A 2 21.36 -1.68 2.52
N LYS A 3 21.37 -2.73 1.68
CA LYS A 3 20.34 -3.80 1.61
C LYS A 3 19.98 -4.39 2.99
N SER A 4 20.96 -4.66 3.83
CA SER A 4 20.76 -5.19 5.19
C SER A 4 19.91 -4.26 6.08
N ASN A 5 20.06 -2.95 5.91
CA ASN A 5 19.32 -1.95 6.68
C ASN A 5 17.86 -1.89 6.24
N LEU A 6 17.59 -2.03 4.94
CA LEU A 6 16.22 -2.14 4.40
C LEU A 6 15.50 -3.36 4.96
N ILE A 7 16.15 -4.52 4.92
CA ILE A 7 15.57 -5.77 5.45
C ILE A 7 15.29 -5.63 6.94
N ALA A 8 16.22 -5.05 7.72
CA ALA A 8 16.02 -4.82 9.15
C ALA A 8 14.87 -3.86 9.43
N LEU A 9 14.76 -2.78 8.63
CA LEU A 9 13.66 -1.81 8.72
C LEU A 9 12.32 -2.46 8.44
N ALA A 10 12.18 -3.16 7.31
CA ALA A 10 10.95 -3.84 6.93
C ALA A 10 10.55 -4.91 7.98
N ARG A 11 11.50 -5.69 8.50
CA ARG A 11 11.23 -6.64 9.61
C ARG A 11 10.72 -5.95 10.87
N THR A 12 11.27 -4.78 11.20
CA THR A 12 10.82 -3.99 12.34
C THR A 12 9.37 -3.53 12.12
N MET A 13 9.08 -2.97 10.95
CA MET A 13 7.72 -2.56 10.58
C MET A 13 6.75 -3.73 10.64
N MET A 14 7.11 -4.90 10.07
CA MET A 14 6.29 -6.11 10.13
C MET A 14 5.96 -6.52 11.56
N ALA A 15 6.96 -6.51 12.45
CA ALA A 15 6.76 -6.89 13.85
C ALA A 15 5.79 -5.95 14.59
N THR A 16 5.85 -4.64 14.32
CA THR A 16 5.10 -3.62 15.04
C THR A 16 3.72 -3.32 14.44
N SER A 17 3.60 -3.34 13.11
CA SER A 17 2.47 -2.73 12.40
C SER A 17 1.76 -3.67 11.42
N PHE A 18 2.33 -4.85 11.12
CA PHE A 18 1.74 -5.83 10.18
C PHE A 18 1.65 -7.22 10.83
N PRO A 19 0.76 -7.39 11.82
CA PRO A 19 0.66 -8.64 12.57
C PRO A 19 0.32 -9.86 11.70
N GLU A 20 -0.40 -9.67 10.59
CA GLU A 20 -0.76 -10.75 9.66
C GLU A 20 0.44 -11.32 8.89
N LEU A 21 1.51 -10.54 8.77
CA LEU A 21 2.74 -10.93 8.08
C LEU A 21 3.75 -11.60 9.03
N ARG A 22 3.39 -11.79 10.30
CA ARG A 22 4.28 -12.43 11.28
C ARG A 22 4.60 -13.87 10.86
N GLY A 23 5.88 -14.22 10.97
CA GLY A 23 6.38 -15.54 10.61
C GLY A 23 6.58 -15.74 9.10
N MET A 24 6.34 -14.72 8.27
CA MET A 24 6.73 -14.75 6.86
C MET A 24 8.21 -14.37 6.69
N THR A 25 8.84 -14.95 5.66
CA THR A 25 10.24 -14.68 5.32
C THR A 25 10.31 -13.53 4.32
N LEU A 26 11.01 -12.45 4.66
CA LEU A 26 11.24 -11.33 3.75
C LEU A 26 12.46 -11.58 2.86
N LYS A 27 12.26 -11.51 1.54
CA LYS A 27 13.30 -11.51 0.51
C LYS A 27 13.28 -10.15 -0.20
N LEU A 28 14.38 -9.42 -0.12
CA LEU A 28 14.53 -8.15 -0.83
C LEU A 28 15.62 -8.27 -1.89
N LYS A 29 15.37 -7.77 -3.10
CA LYS A 29 16.38 -7.56 -4.14
C LYS A 29 16.43 -6.09 -4.52
N VAL A 30 17.61 -5.68 -4.98
CA VAL A 30 17.81 -4.39 -5.61
C VAL A 30 18.16 -4.68 -7.05
N ILE A 31 17.29 -4.27 -7.97
CA ILE A 31 17.34 -4.63 -9.39
C ILE A 31 17.44 -3.38 -10.25
N ASP A 32 17.83 -3.54 -11.50
CA ASP A 32 17.85 -2.45 -12.48
C ASP A 32 16.53 -2.48 -13.26
N THR A 33 15.65 -1.51 -13.01
CA THR A 33 14.33 -1.34 -13.64
C THR A 33 13.96 0.14 -13.64
N GLU A 34 13.17 0.56 -14.62
CA GLU A 34 12.59 1.91 -14.72
C GLU A 34 11.05 1.86 -14.56
N ASP A 35 10.47 0.66 -14.42
CA ASP A 35 9.02 0.45 -14.48
C ASP A 35 8.32 0.77 -13.14
N TYR A 36 9.03 0.62 -12.02
CA TYR A 36 8.48 0.83 -10.68
C TYR A 36 9.57 1.21 -9.66
N VAL A 37 9.14 1.90 -8.60
CA VAL A 37 10.01 2.18 -7.44
C VAL A 37 10.25 0.90 -6.63
N MET A 38 9.17 0.23 -6.24
CA MET A 38 9.20 -1.05 -5.56
C MET A 38 8.03 -1.90 -6.02
N ALA A 39 8.21 -3.21 -6.05
CA ALA A 39 7.13 -4.17 -6.29
C ALA A 39 7.14 -5.24 -5.20
N THR A 40 5.96 -5.70 -4.83
CA THR A 40 5.75 -6.78 -3.87
C THR A 40 4.96 -7.94 -4.46
N TRP A 41 5.28 -9.15 -4.04
CA TRP A 41 4.45 -10.33 -4.29
C TRP A 41 4.68 -11.40 -3.22
N LEU A 42 3.77 -12.36 -3.14
CA LEU A 42 3.85 -13.48 -2.21
C LEU A 42 4.23 -14.78 -2.93
N GLU A 43 5.11 -15.57 -2.32
CA GLU A 43 5.39 -16.94 -2.72
C GLU A 43 5.30 -17.86 -1.49
N GLY A 44 4.12 -18.46 -1.28
CA GLY A 44 3.86 -19.30 -0.11
C GLY A 44 3.96 -18.54 1.22
N LYS A 45 5.07 -18.73 1.96
CA LYS A 45 5.34 -18.01 3.23
C LYS A 45 6.40 -16.91 3.07
N GLU A 46 6.73 -16.57 1.84
CA GLU A 46 7.76 -15.60 1.52
C GLU A 46 7.12 -14.32 0.97
N ILE A 47 7.62 -13.18 1.43
CA ILE A 47 7.30 -11.86 0.88
C ILE A 47 8.50 -11.43 0.06
N HIS A 48 8.29 -11.15 -1.21
CA HIS A 48 9.33 -10.74 -2.13
C HIS A 48 9.17 -9.25 -2.41
N LEU A 49 10.26 -8.50 -2.28
CA LEU A 49 10.33 -7.09 -2.59
C LEU A 49 11.45 -6.85 -3.60
N ASP A 50 11.11 -6.28 -4.74
CA ASP A 50 12.08 -5.79 -5.71
C ASP A 50 12.09 -4.27 -5.65
N LEU A 51 13.27 -3.69 -5.41
CA LEU A 51 13.50 -2.25 -5.31
C LEU A 51 14.39 -1.78 -6.46
N SER A 52 13.98 -0.75 -7.19
CA SER A 52 14.82 -0.10 -8.19
C SER A 52 16.14 0.38 -7.60
N ARG A 53 17.26 0.05 -8.28
CA ARG A 53 18.61 0.45 -7.87
C ARG A 53 18.75 1.97 -7.85
N GLU A 54 18.19 2.64 -8.85
CA GLU A 54 18.26 4.09 -8.97
C GLU A 54 17.51 4.74 -7.79
N ASP A 55 16.28 4.32 -7.52
CA ASP A 55 15.49 4.86 -6.42
C ASP A 55 16.10 4.53 -5.06
N ALA A 56 16.68 3.34 -4.88
CA ALA A 56 17.41 2.97 -3.66
C ALA A 56 18.59 3.90 -3.33
N ALA A 57 19.16 4.54 -4.36
CA ALA A 57 20.25 5.51 -4.23
C ALA A 57 19.74 6.92 -3.94
N ARG A 58 18.57 7.29 -4.46
CA ARG A 58 18.00 8.64 -4.40
C ARG A 58 17.08 8.87 -3.20
N MET A 59 16.31 7.86 -2.80
CA MET A 59 15.27 8.01 -1.79
C MET A 59 15.85 8.34 -0.41
N GLY A 60 15.25 9.36 0.22
CA GLY A 60 15.45 9.65 1.63
C GLY A 60 14.72 8.63 2.53
N ARG A 61 15.14 8.55 3.80
CA ARG A 61 14.60 7.56 4.76
C ARG A 61 13.07 7.57 4.85
N SER A 62 12.42 8.74 4.86
CA SER A 62 10.96 8.84 4.94
C SER A 62 10.26 8.26 3.71
N VAL A 63 10.82 8.49 2.51
CA VAL A 63 10.30 7.95 1.25
C VAL A 63 10.37 6.42 1.26
N ILE A 64 11.51 5.87 1.68
CA ILE A 64 11.71 4.43 1.86
C ILE A 64 10.68 3.82 2.81
N ILE A 65 10.42 4.48 3.94
CA ILE A 65 9.44 3.96 4.91
C ILE A 65 8.04 4.01 4.28
N GLY A 66 7.72 5.05 3.52
CA GLY A 66 6.45 5.21 2.82
C GLY A 66 6.20 4.07 1.84
N VAL A 67 7.13 3.86 0.90
CA VAL A 67 7.02 2.78 -0.09
C VAL A 67 6.98 1.41 0.57
N LEU A 68 7.84 1.14 1.57
CA LEU A 68 7.79 -0.12 2.31
C LEU A 68 6.45 -0.34 3.03
N ALA A 69 5.86 0.71 3.61
CA ALA A 69 4.59 0.59 4.29
C ALA A 69 3.44 0.29 3.32
N HIS A 70 3.49 0.88 2.12
CA HIS A 70 2.56 0.63 1.03
C HIS A 70 2.68 -0.82 0.52
N GLU A 71 3.87 -1.26 0.15
CA GLU A 71 4.11 -2.64 -0.29
C GLU A 71 3.75 -3.70 0.77
N LEU A 72 4.04 -3.42 2.05
CA LEU A 72 3.64 -4.34 3.13
C LEU A 72 2.13 -4.36 3.36
N CYS A 73 1.39 -3.29 3.00
CA CYS A 73 -0.07 -3.32 3.03
C CYS A 73 -0.62 -4.20 1.90
N HIS A 74 -0.02 -4.14 0.70
CA HIS A 74 -0.33 -5.07 -0.40
C HIS A 74 -0.11 -6.52 0.02
N ALA A 75 1.07 -6.83 0.53
CA ALA A 75 1.38 -8.17 1.04
C ALA A 75 0.40 -8.63 2.15
N GLU A 76 -0.02 -7.73 3.05
CA GLU A 76 -1.01 -8.04 4.10
C GLU A 76 -2.39 -8.34 3.49
N GLU A 77 -2.79 -7.61 2.45
CA GLU A 77 -4.07 -7.81 1.77
C GLU A 77 -4.08 -9.11 0.94
N ASP A 78 -3.02 -9.39 0.18
CA ASP A 78 -2.86 -10.64 -0.58
C ASP A 78 -2.90 -11.86 0.36
N ARG A 79 -2.21 -11.74 1.51
CA ARG A 79 -2.17 -12.79 2.52
C ARG A 79 -3.55 -13.12 3.10
N ARG A 80 -4.47 -12.13 3.17
CA ARG A 80 -5.86 -12.30 3.63
C ARG A 80 -6.74 -12.97 2.59
N HIS A 81 -6.52 -12.68 1.31
CA HIS A 81 -7.32 -13.23 0.22
C HIS A 81 -6.94 -14.68 -0.12
N GLY A 82 -5.65 -15.02 0.00
CA GLY A 82 -5.16 -16.35 -0.36
C GLY A 82 -5.15 -16.60 -1.87
N PRO A 83 -4.49 -17.68 -2.32
CA PRO A 83 -4.08 -17.85 -3.72
C PRO A 83 -5.25 -17.96 -4.71
N PHE A 84 -6.41 -18.43 -4.26
CA PHE A 84 -7.59 -18.56 -5.12
C PHE A 84 -8.23 -17.20 -5.45
N LEU A 85 -8.26 -16.29 -4.47
CA LEU A 85 -8.80 -14.95 -4.67
C LEU A 85 -7.80 -14.05 -5.39
N GLU A 86 -6.49 -14.25 -5.18
CA GLU A 86 -5.42 -13.53 -5.88
C GLU A 86 -5.50 -13.71 -7.40
N ALA A 87 -5.67 -14.94 -7.89
CA ALA A 87 -5.86 -15.21 -9.31
C ALA A 87 -7.15 -14.59 -9.89
N LEU A 88 -8.23 -14.59 -9.10
CA LEU A 88 -9.49 -13.95 -9.49
C LEU A 88 -9.37 -12.42 -9.53
N PHE A 89 -8.66 -11.83 -8.57
CA PHE A 89 -8.45 -10.39 -8.48
C PHE A 89 -7.52 -9.91 -9.59
N SER A 90 -6.42 -10.62 -9.88
CA SER A 90 -5.55 -10.33 -11.03
C SER A 90 -6.34 -10.30 -12.35
N TRP A 91 -7.20 -11.31 -12.60
CA TRP A 91 -8.10 -11.31 -13.77
C TRP A 91 -9.13 -10.15 -13.76
N LEU A 92 -9.67 -9.80 -12.59
CA LEU A 92 -10.62 -8.70 -12.45
C LEU A 92 -9.98 -7.32 -12.64
N TYR A 93 -8.72 -7.13 -12.21
CA TYR A 93 -7.98 -5.88 -12.36
C TYR A 93 -7.65 -5.60 -13.82
N GLU A 94 -7.18 -6.61 -14.57
CA GLU A 94 -6.99 -6.50 -16.02
C GLU A 94 -8.28 -6.10 -16.76
N ARG A 95 -9.44 -6.53 -16.26
CA ARG A 95 -10.73 -6.28 -16.91
C ARG A 95 -11.38 -4.96 -16.51
N PHE A 96 -11.12 -4.47 -15.30
CA PHE A 96 -11.77 -3.30 -14.71
C PHE A 96 -10.76 -2.41 -13.97
N PRO A 97 -10.08 -1.46 -14.67
CA PRO A 97 -9.07 -0.57 -14.09
C PRO A 97 -9.53 0.17 -12.82
N SER A 98 -10.83 0.52 -12.75
CA SER A 98 -11.43 1.14 -11.55
C SER A 98 -11.34 0.29 -10.26
N LEU A 99 -11.16 -1.03 -10.37
CA LEU A 99 -10.98 -1.92 -9.21
C LEU A 99 -9.56 -1.85 -8.67
N GLU A 100 -8.57 -1.74 -9.55
CA GLU A 100 -7.15 -1.54 -9.21
C GLU A 100 -7.00 -0.23 -8.45
N THR A 101 -7.53 0.86 -9.00
CA THR A 101 -7.62 2.16 -8.32
C THR A 101 -8.22 2.09 -6.92
N ARG A 102 -9.32 1.35 -6.78
CA ARG A 102 -10.00 1.23 -5.49
C ARG A 102 -9.16 0.44 -4.49
N MET A 103 -8.37 -0.53 -4.96
CA MET A 103 -7.43 -1.28 -4.15
C MET A 103 -6.29 -0.38 -3.69
N GLU A 104 -5.58 0.30 -4.60
CA GLU A 104 -4.48 1.20 -4.26
C GLU A 104 -4.89 2.26 -3.24
N ARG A 105 -6.04 2.89 -3.44
CA ARG A 105 -6.60 3.86 -2.48
C ARG A 105 -6.89 3.24 -1.11
N ARG A 106 -7.38 1.99 -1.07
CA ARG A 106 -7.63 1.27 0.19
C ARG A 106 -6.33 0.94 0.90
N ILE A 107 -5.29 0.59 0.14
CA ILE A 107 -3.94 0.33 0.62
C ILE A 107 -3.35 1.60 1.24
N ASP A 108 -3.41 2.73 0.55
CA ASP A 108 -2.96 4.02 1.08
C ASP A 108 -3.67 4.44 2.37
N PHE A 109 -4.99 4.26 2.43
CA PHE A 109 -5.71 4.47 3.69
C PHE A 109 -5.26 3.50 4.79
N ALA A 110 -4.88 2.26 4.46
CA ALA A 110 -4.33 1.32 5.44
C ALA A 110 -2.96 1.76 5.94
N VAL A 111 -2.10 2.28 5.07
CA VAL A 111 -0.80 2.88 5.44
C VAL A 111 -1.00 4.02 6.43
N ILE A 112 -1.92 4.94 6.13
CA ILE A 112 -2.26 6.06 7.02
C ILE A 112 -2.76 5.55 8.38
N ARG A 113 -3.70 4.58 8.40
CA ARG A 113 -4.23 4.00 9.65
C ARG A 113 -3.16 3.30 10.49
N LYS A 114 -2.12 2.75 9.87
CA LYS A 114 -0.99 2.12 10.56
C LYS A 114 0.03 3.13 11.12
N GLY A 115 -0.19 4.44 10.89
CA GLY A 115 0.63 5.51 11.43
C GLY A 115 1.74 6.01 10.51
N TYR A 116 1.79 5.56 9.25
CA TYR A 116 2.83 5.91 8.28
C TYR A 116 2.39 6.97 7.27
N GLY A 117 1.37 7.77 7.60
CA GLY A 117 0.77 8.70 6.62
C GLY A 117 1.72 9.85 6.20
N ASN A 118 2.62 10.31 7.07
CA ASN A 118 3.61 11.33 6.70
C ASN A 118 4.66 10.76 5.74
N GLU A 119 5.06 9.52 5.96
CA GLU A 119 5.99 8.78 5.11
C GLU A 119 5.35 8.43 3.76
N LEU A 120 4.06 8.07 3.75
CA LEU A 120 3.28 7.91 2.53
C LEU A 120 3.23 9.21 1.73
N LEU A 121 2.98 10.35 2.39
CA LEU A 121 3.00 11.66 1.72
C LEU A 121 4.38 11.98 1.12
N ALA A 122 5.45 11.63 1.83
CA ALA A 122 6.82 11.78 1.32
C ALA A 122 7.07 10.89 0.10
N PHE A 123 6.54 9.66 0.11
CA PHE A 123 6.60 8.76 -1.03
C PHE A 123 5.81 9.29 -2.23
N GLN A 124 4.57 9.73 -2.03
CA GLN A 124 3.75 10.27 -3.11
C GLN A 124 4.43 11.47 -3.80
N ARG A 125 4.97 12.40 -3.02
CA ARG A 125 5.69 13.57 -3.56
C ARG A 125 6.99 13.18 -4.29
N TYR A 126 7.65 12.12 -3.84
CA TYR A 126 8.82 11.58 -4.54
C TYR A 126 8.41 10.98 -5.89
N HIS A 127 7.33 10.21 -5.91
CA HIS A 127 6.79 9.62 -7.13
C HIS A 127 6.38 10.69 -8.14
N ASP A 128 5.55 11.66 -7.74
CA ASP A 128 5.07 12.75 -8.60
C ASP A 128 6.20 13.59 -9.23
N LEU A 129 7.41 13.56 -8.66
CA LEU A 129 8.58 14.28 -9.17
C LEU A 129 9.39 13.47 -10.19
N HIS A 130 9.28 12.14 -10.18
CA HIS A 130 10.19 11.24 -10.89
C HIS A 130 9.51 10.33 -11.91
N TYR A 131 8.20 10.18 -11.80
CA TYR A 131 7.35 9.39 -12.67
C TYR A 131 6.22 10.24 -13.20
N GLU A 132 5.38 9.68 -14.08
CA GLU A 132 4.13 10.34 -14.43
C GLU A 132 3.34 10.64 -13.14
N PRO A 133 2.92 11.90 -12.91
CA PRO A 133 2.20 12.25 -11.70
C PRO A 133 0.96 11.38 -11.56
N TYR A 134 0.71 10.87 -10.34
CA TYR A 134 -0.47 10.06 -10.08
C TYR A 134 -1.71 10.81 -10.55
N ASP A 135 -2.53 10.15 -11.37
CA ASP A 135 -3.91 10.56 -11.53
C ASP A 135 -4.78 9.83 -10.49
N GLN A 136 -6.10 10.00 -10.54
CA GLN A 136 -6.98 9.36 -9.55
C GLN A 136 -6.98 7.83 -9.63
N THR A 137 -6.30 7.19 -10.58
CA THR A 137 -6.29 5.75 -10.80
C THR A 137 -5.23 4.97 -10.03
N ASP A 138 -4.18 5.61 -9.52
CA ASP A 138 -3.02 4.91 -8.99
C ASP A 138 -2.96 4.89 -7.45
N GLY A 139 -3.87 5.61 -6.77
CA GLY A 139 -3.87 5.71 -5.31
C GLY A 139 -4.50 7.01 -4.80
N LEU A 140 -4.12 7.42 -3.58
CA LEU A 140 -4.44 8.74 -3.04
C LEU A 140 -3.44 9.77 -3.53
N THR A 141 -3.96 10.92 -3.99
CA THR A 141 -3.08 12.05 -4.33
C THR A 141 -2.43 12.66 -3.07
N ALA A 142 -1.32 13.39 -3.24
CA ALA A 142 -0.66 14.08 -2.13
C ALA A 142 -1.62 15.00 -1.34
N LYS A 143 -2.55 15.67 -2.04
CA LYS A 143 -3.59 16.52 -1.42
C LYS A 143 -4.55 15.71 -0.55
N GLU A 144 -4.99 14.56 -1.03
CA GLU A 144 -5.90 13.68 -0.28
C GLU A 144 -5.21 13.08 0.95
N ILE A 145 -3.92 12.72 0.85
CA ILE A 145 -3.14 12.24 1.99
C ILE A 145 -3.01 13.36 3.04
N GLU A 146 -2.70 14.60 2.62
CA GLU A 146 -2.65 15.76 3.52
C GLU A 146 -3.99 16.01 4.23
N GLU A 147 -5.11 15.91 3.50
CA GLU A 147 -6.45 16.02 4.07
C GLU A 147 -6.74 14.94 5.10
N ALA A 148 -6.43 13.69 4.77
CA ALA A 148 -6.59 12.55 5.69
C ALA A 148 -5.75 12.72 6.96
N LEU A 149 -4.52 13.22 6.84
CA LEU A 149 -3.65 13.53 7.97
C LEU A 149 -4.24 14.65 8.84
N ARG A 150 -4.74 15.74 8.26
CA ARG A 150 -5.38 16.84 9.02
C ARG A 150 -6.58 16.34 9.84
N HIS A 151 -7.40 15.47 9.25
CA HIS A 151 -8.55 14.90 9.94
C HIS A 151 -8.19 13.88 11.02
N SER A 152 -7.08 13.16 10.88
CA SER A 152 -6.61 12.17 11.86
C SER A 152 -6.03 12.82 13.13
N HIS A 153 -5.61 14.08 13.08
CA HIS A 153 -5.03 14.82 14.19
C HIS A 153 -6.03 15.74 14.93
N SER A 154 -7.31 15.70 14.57
CA SER A 154 -8.34 16.50 15.26
C SER A 154 -8.78 15.81 16.56
N PRO A 155 -8.55 16.39 17.75
CA PRO A 155 -8.98 15.80 19.01
C PRO A 155 -10.52 15.82 19.07
N GLY A 156 -11.15 14.63 19.00
CA GLY A 156 -12.59 14.48 19.26
C GLY A 156 -13.44 13.84 18.16
N ARG A 157 -12.88 13.30 17.07
CA ARG A 157 -13.66 12.48 16.11
C ARG A 157 -13.25 11.01 16.15
N ALA A 158 -14.25 10.14 16.22
CA ALA A 158 -14.07 8.70 16.10
C ALA A 158 -13.31 8.33 14.82
N PRO A 159 -12.50 7.25 14.82
CA PRO A 159 -11.77 6.82 13.64
C PRO A 159 -12.73 6.64 12.46
N LEU A 160 -12.28 7.07 11.27
CA LEU A 160 -13.00 6.97 9.99
C LEU A 160 -13.69 5.60 9.89
N GLN A 161 -15.01 5.59 10.16
CA GLN A 161 -15.80 4.38 10.03
C GLN A 161 -15.95 4.06 8.55
N ASP A 162 -15.67 2.81 8.27
CA ASP A 162 -15.89 2.09 7.02
C ASP A 162 -17.19 2.52 6.31
N VAL A 163 -17.04 3.18 5.16
CA VAL A 163 -18.16 3.61 4.31
C VAL A 163 -18.81 2.45 3.55
N SER A 164 -18.37 1.20 3.77
CA SER A 164 -18.94 0.01 3.10
C SER A 164 -20.27 -0.48 3.69
N ARG A 165 -20.84 0.20 4.71
CA ARG A 165 -22.20 -0.05 5.19
C ARG A 165 -23.13 1.13 4.94
N ALA A 166 -23.46 1.37 3.68
CA ALA A 166 -24.66 2.10 3.30
C ALA A 166 -25.45 1.36 2.21
N ARG A 167 -26.68 0.97 2.58
CA ARG A 167 -27.80 0.48 1.75
C ARG A 167 -27.78 -1.00 1.32
N ALA A 168 -28.03 -1.87 2.30
CA ALA A 168 -28.98 -2.97 2.08
C ALA A 168 -30.36 -2.52 2.57
N SER A 169 -31.21 -2.03 1.67
CA SER A 169 -32.63 -1.80 1.95
C SER A 169 -33.50 -2.27 0.78
N ARG A 170 -33.96 -3.50 0.91
CA ARG A 170 -35.25 -4.08 0.45
C ARG A 170 -35.72 -3.73 -0.97
N TRP A 171 -35.48 -4.67 -1.88
CA TRP A 171 -36.38 -4.93 -2.99
C TRP A 171 -37.68 -5.58 -2.46
N ARG A 172 -38.85 -4.98 -2.74
CA ARG A 172 -40.16 -5.67 -2.73
C ARG A 172 -40.65 -5.68 -4.16
N GLY A 173 -40.75 -6.87 -4.77
CA GLY A 173 -41.37 -7.03 -6.08
C GLY A 173 -42.90 -6.92 -6.02
N PRO A 174 -43.58 -6.58 -7.12
CA PRO A 174 -45.03 -6.63 -7.20
C PRO A 174 -45.53 -8.08 -7.35
N ARG A 175 -46.73 -8.34 -6.82
CA ARG A 175 -47.47 -9.60 -6.91
C ARG A 175 -48.09 -9.79 -8.29
#